data_AF-A0A0N8CZC3-F1
#
_entry.id   AF-A0A0N8CZC3-F1
#
_cell.length_a   1.000
_cell.length_b   1.000
_cell.length_c   1.000
_cell.angle_alpha   90.00
_cell.angle_beta   90.00
_cell.angle_gamma   90.00
#
_symmetry.space_group_name_H-M   'P 1'
#
loop_
_entity.id
_entity.type
_entity.pdbx_description
1 polymer ?
#
loop_
_entity_poly.entity_id
_entity_poly.type
_entity_poly.pdbx_seq_one_letter_code
_entity_poly.pdbx_strand_id
1 'polypeptide(L)'
;MNKFITVIAMLMIVAVAAAAPQSYPSPSSAKPSYDDAPMPYSFDWNVKDDESKNDYGHKETSDGKVVTGSYRVVLPDGRTQIVTYKADENGYVADVKYEGEAQYPTPEYKPASKY
;
A
#
# COMPACT_ATOMS: atom_id res chain seq x y z
N MET A 1 70.99 -46.51 -47.34
CA MET A 1 70.00 -46.91 -48.36
C MET A 1 68.75 -46.09 -48.13
N ASN A 2 68.51 -45.08 -48.98
CA ASN A 2 67.24 -44.50 -49.43
C ASN A 2 65.95 -44.85 -48.64
N LYS A 3 64.99 -43.95 -48.30
CA LYS A 3 64.60 -42.67 -48.91
C LYS A 3 63.31 -42.12 -48.21
N PHE A 4 63.11 -40.79 -48.23
CA PHE A 4 61.83 -40.04 -48.29
C PHE A 4 60.96 -39.90 -46.99
N ILE A 5 60.31 -38.77 -46.65
CA ILE A 5 59.69 -37.71 -47.47
C ILE A 5 59.42 -36.43 -46.63
N THR A 6 59.69 -35.27 -47.25
CA THR A 6 59.02 -33.95 -47.16
C THR A 6 58.94 -33.16 -45.83
N VAL A 7 59.73 -32.08 -45.75
CA VAL A 7 59.54 -30.93 -44.84
C VAL A 7 59.11 -29.74 -45.70
N ILE A 8 57.93 -29.18 -45.45
CA ILE A 8 57.43 -27.97 -46.10
C ILE A 8 57.27 -26.85 -45.07
N ALA A 9 57.93 -25.75 -45.43
CA ALA A 9 57.63 -24.34 -45.19
C ALA A 9 57.70 -23.75 -43.78
N MET A 10 58.62 -22.78 -43.71
CA MET A 10 58.84 -21.75 -42.71
C MET A 10 57.60 -20.96 -42.30
N LEU A 11 57.66 -20.56 -41.03
CA LEU A 11 56.97 -19.47 -40.35
C LEU A 11 56.69 -18.22 -41.23
N MET A 12 55.45 -17.76 -41.14
CA MET A 12 55.11 -16.33 -41.07
C MET A 12 54.16 -16.18 -39.88
N ILE A 13 54.70 -15.76 -38.73
CA ILE A 13 53.88 -15.40 -37.58
C ILE A 13 53.33 -14.00 -37.87
N VAL A 14 52.07 -13.93 -38.28
CA VAL A 14 51.34 -12.67 -38.31
C VAL A 14 51.02 -12.31 -36.87
N ALA A 15 51.66 -11.26 -36.34
CA ALA A 15 51.29 -10.67 -35.07
C ALA A 15 49.92 -10.00 -35.24
N VAL A 16 48.85 -10.72 -34.90
CA VAL A 16 47.53 -10.13 -34.76
C VAL A 16 47.45 -9.57 -33.34
N ALA A 17 47.57 -8.25 -33.21
CA ALA A 17 47.21 -7.55 -31.99
C ALA A 17 45.69 -7.70 -31.80
N ALA A 18 45.27 -8.71 -31.04
CA ALA A 18 43.88 -8.90 -30.68
C ALA A 18 43.45 -7.76 -29.76
N ALA A 19 42.63 -6.84 -30.28
CA ALA A 19 41.90 -5.89 -29.45
C ALA A 19 40.88 -6.69 -28.62
N ALA A 20 41.27 -7.08 -27.40
CA ALA A 20 40.37 -7.73 -26.47
C ALA A 20 39.26 -6.74 -26.06
N PRO A 21 37.98 -7.17 -25.99
CA PRO A 21 36.91 -6.31 -25.50
C PRO A 21 37.24 -5.89 -24.07
N GLN A 22 37.36 -4.57 -23.84
CA GLN A 22 37.50 -4.03 -22.51
C GLN A 22 36.15 -4.21 -21.80
N SER A 23 36.12 -5.13 -20.84
CA SER A 23 34.99 -5.27 -19.91
C SER A 23 35.05 -4.11 -18.92
N TYR A 24 34.21 -3.09 -19.13
CA TYR A 24 33.99 -2.06 -18.12
C TYR A 24 33.15 -2.67 -16.98
N PRO A 25 33.55 -2.52 -15.69
CA PRO A 25 32.70 -2.91 -14.59
C PRO A 25 31.41 -2.09 -14.67
N SER A 26 30.30 -2.77 -14.95
CA SER A 26 28.98 -2.16 -14.82
C SER A 26 28.70 -1.98 -13.33
N PRO A 27 28.33 -0.77 -12.86
CA PRO A 27 28.00 -0.59 -11.45
C PRO A 27 26.85 -1.53 -11.11
N SER A 28 27.12 -2.49 -10.21
CA SER A 28 26.08 -3.34 -9.66
C SER A 28 25.09 -2.42 -8.96
N SER A 29 23.93 -2.24 -9.57
CA SER A 29 22.82 -1.51 -8.96
C SER A 29 22.22 -2.43 -7.91
N ALA A 30 22.91 -2.56 -6.78
CA ALA A 30 22.38 -3.21 -5.60
C ALA A 30 21.16 -2.38 -5.16
N LYS A 31 19.96 -2.90 -5.43
CA LYS A 31 18.75 -2.32 -4.87
C LYS A 31 18.84 -2.45 -3.35
N PRO A 32 18.49 -1.39 -2.58
CA PRO A 32 18.37 -1.54 -1.14
C PRO A 32 17.42 -2.70 -0.84
N SER A 33 17.85 -3.62 0.02
CA SER A 33 16.94 -4.60 0.61
C SER A 33 16.11 -3.86 1.64
N TYR A 34 14.82 -3.69 1.36
CA TYR A 34 13.86 -3.23 2.36
C TYR A 34 13.39 -4.43 3.16
N ASP A 35 13.19 -4.24 4.46
CA ASP A 35 12.44 -5.19 5.27
C ASP A 35 10.96 -4.97 4.95
N ASP A 36 10.33 -5.93 4.28
CA ASP A 36 8.91 -5.88 3.89
C ASP A 36 7.97 -6.20 5.06
N ALA A 37 8.50 -6.38 6.28
CA ALA A 37 7.68 -6.62 7.46
C ALA A 37 6.80 -5.38 7.79
N PRO A 38 5.52 -5.58 8.14
CA PRO A 38 4.67 -4.50 8.61
C PRO A 38 5.25 -3.86 9.87
N MET A 39 5.39 -2.53 9.86
CA MET A 39 5.87 -1.78 11.02
C MET A 39 4.72 -1.31 11.92
N PRO A 40 4.95 -1.22 13.24
CA PRO A 40 4.00 -0.58 14.14
C PRO A 40 3.70 0.87 13.74
N TYR A 41 2.46 1.30 13.93
CA TYR A 41 2.05 2.68 13.72
C TYR A 41 0.92 3.07 14.68
N SER A 42 0.70 4.37 14.82
CA SER A 42 -0.48 4.90 15.51
C SER A 42 -0.84 6.25 14.93
N PHE A 43 -2.15 6.52 14.81
CA PHE A 43 -2.65 7.84 14.45
C PHE A 43 -3.95 8.15 15.18
N ASP A 44 -4.24 9.44 15.29
CA ASP A 44 -5.49 9.98 15.80
C ASP A 44 -5.77 11.29 15.05
N TRP A 45 -7.01 11.46 14.59
CA TRP A 45 -7.49 12.73 14.09
C TRP A 45 -8.96 12.96 14.47
N ASN A 46 -9.33 14.24 14.51
CA ASN A 46 -10.67 14.67 14.84
C ASN A 46 -11.07 15.88 14.00
N VAL A 47 -12.29 15.86 13.47
CA VAL A 47 -12.92 16.97 12.73
C VAL A 47 -14.12 17.43 13.53
N LYS A 48 -14.18 18.74 13.80
CA LYS A 48 -15.34 19.40 14.40
C LYS A 48 -15.62 20.66 13.61
N ASP A 49 -16.64 20.61 12.76
CA ASP A 49 -17.08 21.74 11.96
C ASP A 49 -18.52 22.10 12.29
N ASP A 50 -18.69 23.25 12.94
CA ASP A 50 -19.98 23.73 13.39
C ASP A 50 -20.87 24.25 12.25
N GLU A 51 -20.29 24.66 11.11
CA GLU A 51 -21.06 25.19 9.97
C GLU A 51 -21.76 24.05 9.24
N SER A 52 -21.00 23.03 8.82
CA SER A 52 -21.56 21.84 8.15
C SER A 52 -22.17 20.82 9.11
N LYS A 53 -21.99 21.00 10.43
CA LYS A 53 -22.35 20.02 11.49
C LYS A 53 -21.61 18.70 11.39
N ASN A 54 -20.51 18.66 10.64
CA ASN A 54 -19.64 17.50 10.54
C ASN A 54 -18.87 17.28 11.86
N ASP A 55 -19.00 16.10 12.43
CA ASP A 55 -18.18 15.61 13.54
C ASP A 55 -17.70 14.20 13.20
N TYR A 56 -16.39 14.09 12.97
CA TYR A 56 -15.72 12.85 12.62
C TYR A 56 -14.52 12.65 13.54
N GLY A 57 -14.20 11.40 13.83
CA GLY A 57 -12.96 11.08 14.52
C GLY A 57 -12.51 9.68 14.21
N HIS A 58 -11.20 9.45 14.21
CA HIS A 58 -10.62 8.13 13.99
C HIS A 58 -9.32 8.04 14.76
N LYS A 59 -9.19 6.97 15.54
CA LYS A 59 -7.91 6.56 16.13
C LYS A 59 -7.64 5.11 15.81
N GLU A 60 -6.40 4.79 15.49
CA GLU A 60 -5.97 3.43 15.16
C GLU A 60 -4.53 3.23 15.57
N THR A 61 -4.23 2.02 16.01
CA THR A 61 -2.88 1.57 16.33
C THR A 61 -2.67 0.18 15.74
N SER A 62 -1.46 -0.08 15.26
CA SER A 62 -1.00 -1.40 14.83
C SER A 62 0.33 -1.73 15.50
N ASP A 63 0.49 -2.96 15.94
CA ASP A 63 1.78 -3.51 16.38
C ASP A 63 2.54 -4.24 15.26
N GLY A 64 2.04 -4.14 14.01
CA GLY A 64 2.54 -4.86 12.84
C GLY A 64 1.86 -6.23 12.62
N LYS A 65 1.03 -6.71 13.55
CA LYS A 65 0.26 -7.95 13.42
C LYS A 65 -1.23 -7.74 13.65
N VAL A 66 -1.57 -6.93 14.63
CA VAL A 66 -2.94 -6.62 15.04
C VAL A 66 -3.17 -5.12 14.91
N VAL A 67 -4.23 -4.76 14.21
CA VAL A 67 -4.74 -3.39 14.13
C VAL A 67 -5.94 -3.26 15.04
N THR A 68 -5.96 -2.25 15.90
CA THR A 68 -7.15 -1.90 16.70
C THR A 68 -7.46 -0.43 16.53
N GLY A 69 -8.73 -0.09 16.43
CA GLY A 69 -9.12 1.31 16.28
C GLY A 69 -10.58 1.55 16.57
N SER A 70 -10.93 2.83 16.48
CA SER A 70 -12.32 3.25 16.48
C SER A 70 -12.50 4.49 15.60
N TYR A 71 -13.60 4.55 14.86
CA TYR A 71 -14.04 5.76 14.20
C TYR A 71 -15.47 6.14 14.59
N ARG A 72 -15.80 7.43 14.43
CA ARG A 72 -17.15 7.96 14.65
C ARG A 72 -17.60 8.85 13.51
N VAL A 73 -18.90 8.78 13.22
CA VAL A 73 -19.57 9.54 12.16
C VAL A 73 -20.95 9.98 12.65
N VAL A 74 -21.29 11.26 12.49
CA VAL A 74 -22.66 11.74 12.65
C VAL A 74 -23.50 11.37 11.43
N LEU A 75 -24.65 10.73 11.67
CA LEU A 75 -25.58 10.29 10.64
C LEU A 75 -26.66 11.35 10.36
N PRO A 76 -27.29 11.31 9.17
CA PRO A 76 -28.37 12.24 8.81
C PRO A 76 -29.60 12.16 9.73
N ASP A 77 -29.79 11.03 10.44
CA ASP A 77 -30.87 10.84 11.41
C ASP A 77 -30.55 11.41 12.81
N GLY A 78 -29.41 12.11 12.96
CA GLY A 78 -28.98 12.75 14.20
C GLY A 78 -28.21 11.83 15.15
N ARG A 79 -28.10 10.52 14.88
CA ARG A 79 -27.30 9.62 15.71
C ARG A 79 -25.82 9.74 15.39
N THR A 80 -24.97 9.40 16.35
CA THR A 80 -23.53 9.15 16.09
C THR A 80 -23.31 7.65 15.99
N GLN A 81 -22.84 7.18 14.85
CA GLN A 81 -22.34 5.82 14.70
C GLN A 81 -20.90 5.77 15.22
N ILE A 82 -20.62 4.82 16.10
CA ILE A 82 -19.29 4.54 16.64
C ILE A 82 -18.95 3.11 16.28
N VAL A 83 -17.83 2.92 15.60
CA VAL A 83 -17.34 1.59 15.22
C VAL A 83 -16.02 1.36 15.93
N THR A 84 -15.95 0.32 16.74
CA THR A 84 -14.72 -0.16 17.38
C THR A 84 -14.34 -1.47 16.73
N TYR A 85 -13.07 -1.64 16.34
CA TYR A 85 -12.68 -2.79 15.56
C TYR A 85 -11.30 -3.32 15.90
N LYS A 86 -11.10 -4.58 15.50
CA LYS A 86 -9.83 -5.30 15.52
C LYS A 86 -9.66 -6.01 14.18
N ALA A 87 -8.48 -5.90 13.58
CA ALA A 87 -8.05 -6.70 12.44
C ALA A 87 -6.80 -7.49 12.82
N ASP A 88 -6.83 -8.80 12.60
CA ASP A 88 -5.68 -9.69 12.80
C ASP A 88 -5.67 -10.81 11.74
N GLU A 89 -4.87 -11.86 11.94
CA GLU A 89 -4.78 -13.00 11.02
C GLU A 89 -6.13 -13.72 10.78
N ASN A 90 -7.10 -13.56 11.67
CA ASN A 90 -8.45 -14.13 11.55
C ASN A 90 -9.44 -13.20 10.82
N GLY A 91 -8.99 -12.03 10.38
CA GLY A 91 -9.79 -11.04 9.66
C GLY A 91 -10.21 -9.85 10.52
N TYR A 92 -11.23 -9.14 10.04
CA TYR A 92 -11.74 -7.91 10.63
C TYR A 92 -13.03 -8.17 11.43
N VAL A 93 -13.04 -7.77 12.70
CA VAL A 93 -14.22 -7.85 13.58
C VAL A 93 -14.50 -6.47 14.16
N ALA A 94 -15.77 -6.05 14.15
CA ALA A 94 -16.18 -4.74 14.63
C ALA A 94 -17.46 -4.78 15.47
N ASP A 95 -17.48 -3.95 16.51
CA ASP A 95 -18.65 -3.59 17.29
C ASP A 95 -19.16 -2.23 16.84
N VAL A 96 -20.41 -2.19 16.37
CA VAL A 96 -21.08 -0.96 15.92
C VAL A 96 -22.09 -0.53 16.96
N LYS A 97 -21.94 0.71 17.44
CA LYS A 97 -22.85 1.34 18.40
C LYS A 97 -23.42 2.62 17.81
N TYR A 98 -24.59 2.99 18.31
CA TYR A 98 -25.24 4.25 17.97
C TYR A 98 -25.54 5.00 19.25
N GLU A 99 -25.16 6.27 19.30
CA GLU A 99 -25.50 7.19 20.38
C GLU A 99 -26.52 8.22 19.85
N GLY A 100 -27.46 8.63 20.71
CA GLY A 100 -28.58 9.51 20.35
C GLY A 100 -29.84 8.78 19.89
N GLU A 101 -30.81 9.55 19.39
CA GLU A 101 -32.10 9.04 18.92
C GLU A 101 -32.25 9.28 17.41
N ALA A 102 -32.75 8.27 16.70
CA ALA A 102 -33.00 8.41 15.26
C ALA A 102 -34.19 9.34 15.01
N GLN A 103 -33.95 10.39 14.23
CA GLN A 103 -34.97 11.32 13.77
C GLN A 103 -35.31 11.03 12.30
N TYR A 104 -36.59 10.83 12.03
CA TYR A 104 -37.09 10.60 10.68
C TYR A 104 -37.91 11.82 10.24
N PRO A 105 -37.68 12.35 9.02
CA PRO A 105 -38.51 13.42 8.51
C PRO A 105 -39.95 12.93 8.38
N THR A 106 -40.90 13.62 9.02
CA THR A 106 -42.32 13.39 8.78
C THR A 106 -42.62 13.84 7.35
N PRO A 107 -43.20 13.00 6.47
CA PRO A 107 -43.60 13.45 5.15
C PRO A 107 -44.64 14.57 5.31
N GLU A 108 -44.32 15.76 4.81
CA GLU A 108 -45.25 16.89 4.79
C GLU A 108 -46.38 16.54 3.81
N TYR A 109 -47.58 16.25 4.34
CA TYR A 109 -48.75 16.02 3.51
C TYR A 109 -49.16 17.34 2.84
N LYS A 110 -48.86 17.48 1.55
CA LYS A 110 -49.40 18.55 0.72
C LYS A 110 -50.73 18.07 0.13
N PRO A 111 -51.89 18.57 0.60
CA PRO A 111 -53.15 18.22 -0.03
C PRO A 111 -53.09 18.62 -1.51
N ALA A 112 -53.64 17.78 -2.39
CA ALA A 112 -53.79 18.13 -3.79
C ALA A 112 -54.62 19.42 -3.91
N SER A 113 -54.12 20.38 -4.69
CA SER A 113 -54.84 21.61 -5.01
C SER A 113 -56.17 21.25 -5.66
N LYS A 114 -57.28 21.68 -5.05
CA LYS A 114 -58.60 21.58 -5.68
C LYS A 114 -58.64 22.59 -6.83
N TYR A 115 -58.87 22.08 -8.05
CA TYR A 115 -59.17 22.88 -9.23
C TYR A 115 -60.55 23.55 -9.10
#